data_AF-A0A209CSE2-F1
#
_entry.id   AF-A0A209CSE2-F1
#
_cell.length_a   1.000
_cell.length_b   1.000
_cell.length_c   1.000
_cell.angle_alpha   90.00
_cell.angle_beta   90.00
_cell.angle_gamma   90.00
#
_symmetry.space_group_name_H-M   'P 1'
#
loop_
_entity.id
_entity.type
_entity.pdbx_description
1 polymer ?
#
loop_
_entity_poly.entity_id
_entity_poly.type
_entity_poly.pdbx_seq_one_letter_code
_entity_poly.pdbx_strand_id
1 'polypeptide(L)'
;LAVLYDSGQAADGKYATTLFAFTGNGTGFAAPKQTWASTGSFNWDVSLPTSGDYDKDGKDDLGVLYEGSTAADGRRLDSLFIFTSTATGTKAPVKSWTGSVV
;
A
#
# COMPACT_ATOMS: atom_id res chain seq x y z
N LEU A 1 1.75 13.18 5.61
CA LEU A 1 2.76 12.38 4.87
C LEU A 1 2.57 10.92 5.24
N ALA A 2 2.72 10.02 4.26
CA ALA A 2 2.75 8.58 4.49
C ALA A 2 4.05 8.01 3.90
N VAL A 3 4.56 6.94 4.51
CA VAL A 3 5.76 6.22 4.06
C VAL A 3 5.44 4.73 4.04
N LEU A 4 5.41 4.15 2.85
CA LEU A 4 5.37 2.71 2.66
C LEU A 4 6.82 2.20 2.68
N TYR A 5 7.09 1.21 3.53
CA TYR A 5 8.44 0.79 3.88
C TYR A 5 8.61 -0.71 3.65
N ASP A 6 9.63 -1.07 2.86
CA ASP A 6 10.11 -2.45 2.75
C ASP A 6 10.72 -2.89 4.08
N SER A 7 10.02 -3.77 4.78
CA SER A 7 10.46 -4.31 6.08
C SER A 7 11.31 -5.57 5.93
N GLY A 8 11.68 -5.92 4.69
CA GLY A 8 12.48 -7.09 4.35
C GLY A 8 11.71 -8.39 4.49
N GLN A 9 12.45 -9.48 4.68
CA GLN A 9 11.89 -10.83 4.82
C GLN A 9 11.97 -11.28 6.28
N ALA A 10 10.84 -11.73 6.83
CA ALA A 10 10.79 -12.32 8.16
C ALA A 10 11.44 -13.71 8.19
N ALA A 11 11.72 -14.22 9.40
CA ALA A 11 12.35 -15.52 9.60
C ALA A 11 11.54 -16.71 9.01
N ASP A 12 10.23 -16.54 8.81
CA ASP A 12 9.36 -17.54 8.17
C ASP A 12 9.37 -17.45 6.63
N GLY A 13 10.24 -16.62 6.04
CA GLY A 13 10.38 -16.44 4.61
C GLY A 13 9.36 -15.50 3.97
N LYS A 14 8.46 -14.88 4.74
CA LYS A 14 7.49 -13.92 4.18
C LYS A 14 8.10 -12.53 4.05
N TYR A 15 7.91 -11.90 2.90
CA TYR A 15 8.21 -10.48 2.74
C TYR A 15 7.21 -9.63 3.53
N ALA A 16 7.71 -8.62 4.21
CA ALA A 16 6.94 -7.72 5.05
C ALA A 16 7.00 -6.30 4.51
N THR A 17 5.86 -5.63 4.45
CA THR A 17 5.77 -4.21 4.14
C THR A 17 4.97 -3.50 5.23
N THR A 18 5.44 -2.33 5.64
CA THR A 18 4.86 -1.54 6.73
C THR A 18 4.48 -0.16 6.21
N LEU A 19 3.36 0.38 6.67
CA LEU A 19 2.92 1.73 6.36
C LEU A 19 2.96 2.59 7.62
N PHE A 20 3.69 3.70 7.52
CA PHE A 20 3.76 4.72 8.56
C PHE A 20 3.06 6.01 8.10
N ALA A 21 2.29 6.61 9.00
CA ALA A 21 1.69 7.93 8.82
C ALA A 21 2.35 8.96 9.73
N PHE A 22 2.54 10.15 9.17
CA PHE A 22 3.12 11.33 9.81
C PHE A 22 2.07 12.45 9.76
N THR A 23 1.44 12.71 10.90
CA THR A 23 0.45 13.79 11.05
C THR A 23 1.17 15.13 11.22
N GLY A 24 0.79 16.13 10.42
CA GLY A 24 1.32 17.48 10.53
C GLY A 24 0.89 18.16 11.83
N ASN A 25 1.78 18.91 12.47
CA ASN A 25 1.51 19.65 13.72
C ASN A 25 1.73 21.16 13.58
N GLY A 26 1.74 21.68 12.35
CA GLY A 26 1.93 23.10 12.03
C GLY A 26 3.40 23.56 11.97
N THR A 27 4.33 22.84 12.60
CA THR A 27 5.79 23.15 12.55
C THR A 27 6.62 22.00 11.98
N GLY A 28 6.01 20.83 11.79
CA GLY A 28 6.61 19.64 11.23
C GLY A 28 5.61 18.48 11.29
N PHE A 29 6.11 17.30 11.63
CA PHE A 29 5.32 16.09 11.81
C PHE A 29 5.42 15.57 13.24
N ALA A 30 4.34 14.97 13.75
CA ALA A 30 4.40 14.13 14.94
C ALA A 30 5.24 12.86 14.69
N ALA A 31 5.57 12.14 15.76
CA ALA A 31 6.23 10.84 15.66
C ALA A 31 5.46 9.90 14.71
N PRO A 32 6.17 9.06 13.92
CA PRO A 32 5.53 8.15 13.00
C PRO A 32 4.61 7.18 13.73
N LYS A 33 3.41 7.00 13.17
CA LYS A 33 2.47 5.97 13.61
C LYS A 33 2.44 4.87 12.58
N GLN A 34 2.74 3.64 12.97
CA GLN A 34 2.46 2.47 12.13
C GLN A 34 0.94 2.32 11.99
N THR A 35 0.42 2.46 10.78
CA THR A 35 -1.02 2.36 10.49
C THR A 35 -1.41 1.01 9.91
N TRP A 36 -0.45 0.32 9.31
CA TRP A 36 -0.66 -1.01 8.74
C TRP A 36 0.66 -1.77 8.61
N ALA A 37 0.57 -3.10 8.65
CA ALA A 37 1.63 -4.01 8.24
C ALA A 37 1.00 -5.19 7.49
N SER A 38 1.72 -5.74 6.52
CA SER A 38 1.24 -6.88 5.74
C SER A 38 1.00 -8.11 6.62
N THR A 39 -0.17 -8.73 6.48
CA THR A 39 -0.52 -9.98 7.19
C THR A 39 -0.12 -11.25 6.42
N GLY A 40 0.34 -11.09 5.17
CA GLY A 40 0.90 -12.13 4.31
C GLY A 40 2.19 -11.64 3.64
N SER A 41 2.75 -12.45 2.74
CA SER A 41 3.96 -12.08 2.01
C SER A 41 3.66 -10.98 1.00
N PHE A 42 4.15 -9.77 1.27
CA PHE A 42 4.04 -8.61 0.38
C PHE A 42 5.44 -8.25 -0.12
N ASN A 43 5.73 -8.55 -1.38
CA ASN A 43 7.06 -8.34 -1.96
C ASN A 43 7.19 -6.94 -2.55
N TRP A 44 8.19 -6.19 -2.10
CA TRP A 44 8.47 -4.83 -2.56
C TRP A 44 8.87 -4.76 -4.03
N ASP A 45 9.62 -5.75 -4.53
CA ASP A 45 10.15 -5.77 -5.90
C ASP A 45 9.06 -5.78 -6.99
N VAL A 46 7.84 -6.18 -6.61
CA VAL A 46 6.67 -6.28 -7.49
C VAL A 46 5.58 -5.26 -7.12
N SER A 47 5.95 -4.24 -6.35
CA SER A 47 5.06 -3.19 -5.88
C SER A 47 5.39 -1.86 -6.53
N LEU A 48 4.38 -1.21 -7.11
CA LEU A 48 4.47 0.14 -7.64
C LEU A 48 3.53 1.06 -6.85
N PRO A 49 4.05 1.85 -5.89
CA PRO A 49 3.25 2.79 -5.12
C PRO A 49 2.87 4.03 -5.96
N THR A 50 1.66 4.52 -5.75
CA THR A 50 1.08 5.71 -6.38
C THR A 50 0.38 6.58 -5.35
N SER A 51 0.26 7.88 -5.63
CA SER A 51 -0.50 8.83 -4.81
C SER A 51 -1.66 9.40 -5.64
N GLY A 52 -2.80 9.63 -5.01
CA GLY A 52 -3.91 10.37 -5.61
C GLY A 52 -5.18 10.29 -4.77
N ASP A 53 -6.11 11.21 -4.99
CA ASP A 53 -7.41 11.24 -4.32
C ASP A 53 -8.35 10.17 -4.92
N TYR A 54 -8.27 8.95 -4.38
CA TYR A 54 -9.01 7.80 -4.90
C TYR A 54 -10.44 7.73 -4.34
N ASP A 55 -10.70 8.30 -3.16
CA ASP A 55 -12.02 8.34 -2.53
C ASP A 55 -12.78 9.66 -2.75
N LYS A 56 -12.16 10.66 -3.37
CA LYS A 56 -12.72 11.98 -3.75
C LYS A 56 -13.00 12.87 -2.54
N ASP A 57 -12.22 12.75 -1.47
CA ASP A 57 -12.34 13.59 -0.27
C ASP A 57 -11.47 14.87 -0.30
N GLY A 58 -10.73 15.08 -1.40
CA GLY A 58 -9.82 16.20 -1.59
C GLY A 58 -8.43 16.01 -0.97
N LYS A 59 -8.09 14.80 -0.50
CA LYS A 59 -6.74 14.45 -0.02
C LYS A 59 -6.21 13.24 -0.79
N ASP A 60 -4.89 13.21 -0.90
CA ASP A 60 -4.20 12.08 -1.51
C ASP A 60 -4.26 10.83 -0.62
N ASP A 61 -4.65 9.72 -1.24
CA ASP A 61 -4.58 8.36 -0.74
C ASP A 61 -3.34 7.64 -1.31
N LEU A 62 -2.99 6.49 -0.72
CA LEU A 62 -1.95 5.62 -1.25
C LEU A 62 -2.57 4.49 -2.10
N GLY A 63 -2.16 4.40 -3.35
CA GLY A 63 -2.37 3.25 -4.21
C GLY A 63 -1.13 2.36 -4.27
N VAL A 64 -1.30 1.05 -4.40
CA VAL A 64 -0.22 0.14 -4.74
C VAL A 64 -0.68 -0.80 -5.83
N LEU A 65 -0.11 -0.64 -7.03
CA LEU A 65 -0.22 -1.63 -8.09
C LEU A 65 0.75 -2.76 -7.77
N TYR A 66 0.22 -3.98 -7.67
CA TYR A 66 0.95 -5.16 -7.27
C TYR A 66 0.92 -6.18 -8.40
N GLU A 67 2.10 -6.58 -8.89
CA GLU A 67 2.21 -7.66 -9.87
C GLU A 67 1.75 -8.97 -9.23
N GLY A 68 0.76 -9.60 -9.83
CA GLY A 68 0.09 -10.75 -9.23
C GLY A 68 0.29 -12.05 -10.02
N SER A 69 -0.63 -12.97 -9.77
CA SER A 69 -0.57 -14.33 -10.28
C SER A 69 -0.81 -14.43 -11.78
N THR A 70 -0.37 -15.53 -12.38
CA THR A 70 -0.79 -15.92 -13.72
C THR A 70 -2.16 -16.62 -13.67
N ALA A 71 -3.09 -16.19 -14.52
CA ALA A 71 -4.37 -16.86 -14.73
C ALA A 71 -4.18 -18.22 -15.42
N ALA A 72 -5.22 -19.07 -15.38
CA ALA A 72 -5.18 -20.39 -16.01
C ALA A 72 -4.92 -20.36 -17.53
N ASP A 73 -5.27 -19.26 -18.19
CA ASP A 73 -5.04 -19.03 -19.62
C ASP A 73 -3.69 -18.33 -19.92
N GLY A 74 -2.80 -18.23 -18.93
CA GLY A 74 -1.44 -17.71 -19.10
C GLY A 74 -1.30 -16.19 -18.99
N ARG A 75 -2.41 -15.45 -18.82
CA ARG A 75 -2.34 -13.99 -18.66
C ARG A 75 -1.87 -13.59 -17.26
N ARG A 76 -1.05 -12.55 -17.15
CA ARG A 76 -0.70 -11.95 -15.85
C ARG A 76 -1.91 -11.22 -15.28
N LEU A 77 -2.15 -11.37 -13.97
CA LEU A 77 -3.18 -10.62 -13.25
C LEU A 77 -2.54 -9.72 -12.22
N ASP A 78 -2.64 -8.42 -12.43
CA ASP A 78 -2.17 -7.41 -11.49
C ASP A 78 -3.33 -7.01 -10.57
N SER A 79 -3.02 -6.42 -9.41
CA SER A 79 -4.01 -5.95 -8.44
C SER A 79 -3.71 -4.53 -8.01
N LEU A 80 -4.74 -3.69 -7.87
CA LEU A 80 -4.61 -2.37 -7.27
C LEU A 80 -5.19 -2.39 -5.86
N PHE A 81 -4.35 -2.08 -4.89
CA PHE A 81 -4.74 -1.89 -3.50
C PHE A 81 -4.76 -0.42 -3.14
N ILE A 82 -5.85 0.05 -2.53
CA ILE A 82 -5.99 1.44 -2.08
C ILE A 82 -6.03 1.49 -0.56
N PHE A 83 -5.16 2.32 0.01
CA PHE A 83 -5.14 2.72 1.41
C PHE A 83 -5.71 4.13 1.52
N THR A 84 -7.00 4.21 1.83
CA THR A 84 -7.65 5.51 2.05
C THR A 84 -7.02 6.22 3.24
N SER A 85 -6.63 7.47 3.01
CA SER A 85 -6.08 8.37 4.01
C SER A 85 -7.16 8.78 5.02
N THR A 86 -6.72 9.20 6.19
CA THR A 86 -7.57 9.75 7.26
C THR A 86 -6.81 10.86 7.95
N ALA A 87 -7.49 11.64 8.79
CA ALA A 87 -6.85 12.71 9.56
C ALA A 87 -5.63 12.26 10.40
N THR A 88 -5.58 10.98 10.81
CA THR A 88 -4.54 10.47 11.74
C THR A 88 -3.85 9.19 11.26
N GLY A 89 -3.99 8.85 9.98
CA GLY A 89 -3.42 7.60 9.44
C GLY A 89 -4.07 7.13 8.15
N THR A 90 -4.15 5.83 7.97
CA THR A 90 -4.78 5.19 6.81
C THR A 90 -5.73 4.07 7.25
N LYS A 91 -6.69 3.71 6.40
CA LYS A 91 -7.46 2.46 6.54
C LYS A 91 -6.61 1.27 6.08
N ALA A 92 -7.05 0.06 6.44
CA ALA A 92 -6.53 -1.16 5.84
C ALA A 92 -6.77 -1.16 4.32
N PRO A 93 -5.87 -1.77 3.52
CA PRO A 93 -5.97 -1.71 2.07
C PRO A 93 -7.19 -2.45 1.56
N VAL A 94 -7.86 -1.85 0.58
CA VAL A 94 -8.92 -2.51 -0.20
C VAL A 94 -8.36 -2.87 -1.57
N LYS A 95 -8.58 -4.11 -2.02
CA LYS A 95 -8.32 -4.49 -3.41
C LYS A 95 -9.42 -3.90 -4.30
N SER A 96 -9.14 -2.77 -4.92
CA SER A 96 -10.11 -2.03 -5.73
C SER A 96 -10.22 -2.55 -7.16
N TRP A 97 -9.18 -3.24 -7.64
CA TRP A 97 -9.17 -3.83 -8.97
C TRP A 97 -8.25 -5.05 -9.06
N THR A 98 -8.60 -6.00 -9.92
CA THR A 98 -7.75 -7.09 -10.40
C THR A 98 -8.00 -7.29 -11.88
N GLY A 99 -6.95 -7.47 -12.67
CA GLY A 99 -7.10 -7.77 -14.08
C GLY A 99 -5.77 -7.89 -14.81
N SER A 100 -5.86 -8.22 -16.09
CA SER A 100 -4.70 -8.15 -16.98
C SER A 100 -4.44 -6.70 -17.33
N VAL A 101 -3.20 -6.26 -17.14
CA VAL A 101 -2.71 -5.07 -17.85
C VAL A 101 -2.33 -5.57 -19.25
N VAL A 102 -3.05 -5.08 -20.26
CA VAL A 102 -2.79 -5.38 -21.69
C VAL A 102 -1.66 -4.53 -22.23
#